data_AF-A0A354PFB9-F1
#
_entry.id   AF-A0A354PFB9-F1
#
_cell.length_a   1.000
_cell.length_b   1.000
_cell.length_c   1.000
_cell.angle_alpha   90.00
_cell.angle_beta   90.00
_cell.angle_gamma   90.00
#
_symmetry.space_group_name_H-M   'P 1'
#
loop_
_entity.id
_entity.type
_entity.pdbx_description
1 polymer ?
#
loop_
_entity_poly.entity_id
_entity_poly.type
_entity_poly.pdbx_seq_one_letter_code
_entity_poly.pdbx_strand_id
1 'polypeptide(L)'
;MLRNDQLRKRLIDKEILAMSRSLRVSTALAVAAVCCSGFLPGGTGARVAIAQESVLTELYGEGVHAYHSHDLIRAYDLFTRAIDGGLNDPRAYYFRGLTAIESGRSYEAEEDFRAGAAIEARNGTGASVGRALTRVQGTSRMMIEKARTEGRLSAQAEMAADAERRYSGQRAVEAEVLQAPPTPRPRPVMPGVQPLPVPVAGAPSPFDNDSAAGQPKVQSADALEDAMVDPFADDGAPAPGTAPAGDAPAMDAADPFAAPPAGGAPAADPFGADPFGS
;
A
#
# COMPACT_ATOMS: atom_id res chain seq x y z
N MET A 1 43.33 -32.13 -16.53
CA MET A 1 42.24 -31.29 -16.00
C MET A 1 41.93 -30.05 -16.86
N LEU A 2 42.91 -29.35 -17.45
CA LEU A 2 42.66 -28.14 -18.28
C LEU A 2 41.75 -28.32 -19.52
N ARG A 3 41.65 -29.53 -20.09
CA ARG A 3 40.89 -29.76 -21.33
C ARG A 3 39.37 -29.74 -21.14
N ASN A 4 38.89 -30.05 -19.93
CA ASN A 4 37.45 -30.07 -19.62
C ASN A 4 36.89 -28.67 -19.34
N ASP A 5 37.67 -27.78 -18.74
CA ASP A 5 37.24 -26.39 -18.52
C ASP A 5 37.09 -25.59 -19.82
N GLN A 6 37.95 -25.87 -20.80
CA GLN A 6 37.86 -25.24 -22.12
C GLN A 6 36.62 -25.70 -22.90
N LEU A 7 36.17 -26.94 -22.68
CA LEU A 7 34.93 -27.45 -23.28
C LEU A 7 33.70 -26.86 -22.60
N ARG A 8 33.73 -26.68 -21.27
CA ARG A 8 32.65 -26.03 -20.52
C ARG A 8 32.49 -24.56 -20.91
N LYS A 9 33.58 -23.79 -21.04
CA LYS A 9 33.52 -22.41 -21.52
C LYS A 9 32.93 -22.32 -22.94
N ARG A 10 33.37 -23.18 -23.85
CA ARG A 10 32.85 -23.20 -25.23
C ARG A 10 31.37 -23.60 -25.32
N LEU A 11 30.87 -24.39 -24.37
CA LEU A 11 29.46 -24.77 -24.31
C LEU A 11 28.61 -23.58 -23.81
N ILE A 12 29.08 -22.89 -22.76
CA ILE A 12 28.41 -21.71 -22.21
C ILE A 12 28.38 -20.56 -23.24
N ASP A 13 29.50 -20.32 -23.94
CA ASP A 13 29.57 -19.28 -24.98
C ASP A 13 28.63 -19.57 -26.16
N LYS A 14 28.41 -20.85 -26.49
CA LYS A 14 27.45 -21.26 -27.53
C LYS A 14 26.00 -21.06 -27.10
N GLU A 15 25.64 -21.33 -25.83
CA GLU A 15 24.28 -21.09 -25.34
C GLU A 15 23.97 -19.59 -25.24
N ILE A 16 24.93 -18.77 -24.80
CA ILE A 16 24.77 -17.31 -24.74
C ILE A 16 24.60 -16.73 -26.16
N LEU A 17 25.32 -17.27 -27.16
CA LEU A 17 25.18 -16.83 -28.55
C LEU A 17 23.86 -17.31 -29.19
N ALA A 18 23.32 -18.46 -28.78
CA ALA A 18 22.01 -18.95 -29.22
C ALA A 18 20.85 -18.13 -28.63
N MET A 19 20.92 -17.76 -27.34
CA MET A 19 19.92 -16.88 -26.70
C MET A 19 19.95 -15.46 -27.29
N SER A 20 21.11 -14.93 -27.68
CA SER A 20 21.22 -13.61 -28.31
C SER A 20 20.63 -13.55 -29.73
N ARG A 21 20.62 -14.67 -30.46
CA ARG A 21 20.03 -14.76 -31.81
C ARG A 21 18.51 -14.97 -31.78
N SER A 22 17.97 -15.58 -30.73
CA SER A 22 16.52 -15.72 -30.54
C SER A 22 15.84 -14.38 -30.18
N LEU A 23 16.59 -13.40 -29.65
CA LEU A 23 16.04 -12.10 -29.24
C LEU A 23 15.93 -11.07 -30.38
N ARG A 24 16.42 -11.38 -31.60
CA ARG A 24 16.41 -10.46 -32.75
C ARG A 24 15.47 -10.86 -33.89
N VAL A 25 14.72 -11.96 -33.74
CA VAL A 25 13.76 -12.42 -34.77
C VAL A 25 12.30 -12.04 -34.44
N SER A 26 12.00 -11.58 -33.22
CA SER A 26 10.64 -11.18 -32.82
C SER A 26 10.28 -9.70 -33.08
N THR A 27 11.17 -8.90 -33.67
CA THR A 27 10.92 -7.46 -33.93
C THR A 27 10.68 -7.12 -35.40
N ALA A 28 10.16 -8.06 -36.19
CA ALA A 28 9.87 -7.85 -37.60
C ALA A 28 8.54 -8.49 -38.05
N LEU A 29 7.43 -8.22 -37.34
CA LEU A 29 6.08 -8.38 -37.89
C LEU A 29 5.04 -7.60 -37.06
N ALA A 30 4.77 -6.34 -37.44
CA ALA A 30 3.47 -5.65 -37.31
C ALA A 30 3.64 -4.13 -37.51
N VAL A 31 3.92 -3.71 -38.74
CA VAL A 31 3.66 -2.34 -39.22
C VAL A 31 2.62 -2.46 -40.33
N ALA A 32 1.34 -2.31 -39.98
CA ALA A 32 0.25 -1.93 -40.89
C ALA A 32 -1.08 -1.82 -40.13
N ALA A 33 -1.39 -0.63 -39.60
CA ALA A 33 -2.77 -0.13 -39.45
C ALA A 33 -2.72 1.35 -39.01
N VAL A 34 -2.31 2.22 -39.93
CA VAL A 34 -2.65 3.65 -39.90
C VAL A 34 -4.04 3.77 -40.54
N CYS A 35 -4.99 4.36 -39.80
CA CYS A 35 -6.10 5.22 -40.26
C CYS A 35 -7.27 5.13 -39.28
N CYS A 36 -7.34 6.07 -38.34
CA CYS A 36 -8.58 6.68 -37.83
C CYS A 36 -8.20 7.79 -36.83
N SER A 37 -7.58 8.84 -37.33
CA SER A 37 -7.53 10.14 -36.66
C SER A 37 -8.86 10.85 -36.86
N GLY A 38 -9.64 11.02 -35.79
CA GLY A 38 -10.82 11.87 -35.84
C GLY A 38 -11.82 11.70 -34.71
N PHE A 39 -11.43 11.96 -33.45
CA PHE A 39 -12.39 12.46 -32.46
C PHE A 39 -11.69 13.09 -31.25
N LEU A 40 -11.77 14.41 -31.13
CA LEU A 40 -11.77 15.12 -29.84
C LEU A 40 -13.16 15.80 -29.75
N PRO A 41 -13.90 15.54 -28.68
CA PRO A 41 -14.10 16.61 -27.70
C PRO A 41 -13.92 16.11 -26.27
N GLY A 42 -13.65 17.06 -25.38
CA GLY A 42 -13.15 16.82 -24.03
C GLY A 42 -14.15 16.24 -23.04
N GLY A 43 -13.60 15.86 -21.88
CA GLY A 43 -14.30 15.98 -20.60
C GLY A 43 -15.33 14.91 -20.24
N THR A 44 -15.09 13.62 -20.50
CA THR A 44 -15.88 12.51 -19.89
C THR A 44 -15.06 11.27 -19.50
N GLY A 45 -13.75 11.41 -19.23
CA GLY A 45 -12.88 10.26 -18.91
C GLY A 45 -13.18 9.53 -17.60
N ALA A 46 -13.86 10.17 -16.65
CA ALA A 46 -14.10 9.57 -15.33
C ALA A 46 -15.23 8.53 -15.30
N ARG A 47 -16.24 8.62 -16.19
CA ARG A 47 -17.43 7.74 -16.12
C ARG A 47 -17.23 6.36 -16.77
N VAL A 48 -16.43 6.29 -17.84
CA VAL A 48 -16.10 5.00 -18.49
C VAL A 48 -15.19 4.15 -17.60
N ALA A 49 -14.24 4.78 -16.91
CA ALA A 49 -13.37 4.09 -15.96
C ALA A 49 -14.14 3.47 -14.78
N ILE A 50 -15.14 4.17 -14.23
CA ILE A 50 -15.95 3.64 -13.12
C ILE A 50 -16.83 2.46 -13.56
N ALA A 51 -17.39 2.51 -14.77
CA ALA A 51 -18.21 1.42 -15.30
C ALA A 51 -17.39 0.15 -15.63
N GLN A 52 -16.16 0.32 -16.09
CA GLN A 52 -15.24 -0.79 -16.33
C GLN A 52 -14.84 -1.46 -15.00
N GLU A 53 -14.44 -0.66 -14.00
CA GLU A 53 -14.08 -1.17 -12.68
C GLU A 53 -15.24 -1.94 -12.00
N SER A 54 -16.50 -1.53 -12.20
CA SER A 54 -17.64 -2.26 -11.65
C SER A 54 -17.80 -3.66 -12.24
N VAL A 55 -17.57 -3.83 -13.54
CA VAL A 55 -17.64 -5.14 -14.20
C VAL A 55 -16.48 -6.02 -13.76
N LEU A 56 -15.28 -5.46 -13.60
CA LEU A 56 -14.12 -6.21 -13.10
C LEU A 56 -14.30 -6.66 -11.65
N THR A 57 -14.92 -5.83 -10.82
CA THR A 57 -15.28 -6.17 -9.44
C THR A 57 -16.32 -7.31 -9.38
N GLU A 58 -17.27 -7.31 -10.31
CA GLU A 58 -18.25 -8.39 -10.46
C GLU A 58 -17.57 -9.71 -10.85
N LEU A 59 -16.66 -9.69 -11.83
CA LEU A 59 -15.86 -10.86 -12.21
C LEU A 59 -15.06 -11.42 -11.02
N TYR A 60 -14.48 -10.54 -10.20
CA TYR A 60 -13.81 -10.95 -8.97
C TYR A 60 -14.79 -11.61 -7.97
N GLY A 61 -15.96 -11.01 -7.74
CA GLY A 61 -16.98 -11.57 -6.85
C GLY A 61 -17.44 -12.96 -7.30
N GLU A 62 -17.76 -13.12 -8.58
CA GLU A 62 -18.09 -14.42 -9.17
C GLU A 62 -16.93 -15.42 -9.05
N GLY A 63 -15.70 -14.97 -9.26
CA GLY A 63 -14.51 -15.81 -9.14
C GLY A 63 -14.34 -16.38 -7.72
N VAL A 64 -14.57 -15.56 -6.70
CA VAL A 64 -14.54 -15.99 -5.28
C VAL A 64 -15.65 -17.01 -4.99
N HIS A 65 -16.85 -16.80 -5.54
CA HIS A 65 -17.94 -17.78 -5.41
C HIS A 65 -17.61 -19.11 -6.10
N ALA A 66 -17.05 -19.06 -7.30
CA ALA A 66 -16.61 -20.25 -8.04
C ALA A 66 -15.48 -21.00 -7.29
N TYR A 67 -14.50 -20.27 -6.75
CA TYR A 67 -13.42 -20.84 -5.95
C TYR A 67 -13.95 -21.59 -4.73
N HIS A 68 -14.84 -20.97 -3.95
CA HIS A 68 -15.45 -21.61 -2.79
C HIS A 68 -16.41 -22.76 -3.14
N SER A 69 -16.86 -22.83 -4.39
CA SER A 69 -17.65 -23.95 -4.90
C SER A 69 -16.78 -25.06 -5.50
N HIS A 70 -15.45 -24.97 -5.40
CA HIS A 70 -14.45 -25.84 -6.01
C HIS A 70 -14.54 -25.95 -7.55
N ASP A 71 -15.17 -24.97 -8.22
CA ASP A 71 -15.07 -24.82 -9.67
C ASP A 71 -13.80 -24.05 -10.03
N LEU A 72 -12.66 -24.74 -9.92
CA LEU A 72 -11.34 -24.13 -10.05
C LEU A 72 -11.07 -23.62 -11.47
N ILE A 73 -11.65 -24.24 -12.49
CA ILE A 73 -11.48 -23.82 -13.89
C ILE A 73 -12.19 -22.50 -14.12
N ARG A 74 -13.46 -22.39 -13.71
CA ARG A 74 -14.22 -21.14 -13.83
C ARG A 74 -13.60 -20.04 -12.98
N ALA A 75 -13.20 -20.36 -11.74
CA ALA A 75 -12.58 -19.38 -10.85
C ALA A 75 -11.31 -18.79 -11.46
N TYR A 76 -10.41 -19.64 -11.97
CA TYR A 76 -9.16 -19.19 -12.59
C TYR A 76 -9.42 -18.29 -13.81
N ASP A 77 -10.37 -18.66 -14.68
CA ASP A 77 -10.74 -17.87 -15.86
C ASP A 77 -11.34 -16.51 -15.47
N LEU A 78 -12.25 -16.48 -14.50
CA LEU A 78 -12.85 -15.24 -13.99
C LEU A 78 -11.80 -14.28 -13.40
N PHE A 79 -10.89 -14.79 -12.57
CA PHE A 79 -9.81 -13.97 -12.03
C PHE A 79 -8.85 -13.49 -13.11
N THR A 80 -8.54 -14.34 -14.10
CA THR A 80 -7.68 -13.98 -15.23
C THR A 80 -8.31 -12.85 -16.04
N ARG A 81 -9.58 -12.96 -16.41
CA ARG A 81 -10.30 -11.89 -17.12
C ARG A 81 -10.36 -10.60 -16.33
N ALA A 82 -10.55 -10.68 -15.01
CA ALA A 82 -10.54 -9.49 -14.16
C ALA A 82 -9.15 -8.81 -14.16
N ILE A 83 -8.08 -9.59 -13.98
CA ILE A 83 -6.70 -9.12 -13.97
C ILE A 83 -6.29 -8.55 -15.34
N ASP A 84 -6.56 -9.28 -16.43
CA ASP A 84 -6.26 -8.86 -17.80
C ASP A 84 -7.08 -7.63 -18.21
N GLY A 85 -8.27 -7.48 -17.63
CA GLY A 85 -9.11 -6.29 -17.75
C GLY A 85 -8.59 -5.07 -16.99
N GLY A 86 -7.51 -5.21 -16.21
CA GLY A 86 -6.86 -4.12 -15.49
C GLY A 86 -7.23 -4.00 -14.02
N LEU A 87 -7.89 -5.00 -13.42
CA LEU A 87 -8.22 -4.99 -12.00
C LEU A 87 -6.93 -4.95 -11.16
N ASN A 88 -6.71 -3.83 -10.47
CA ASN A 88 -5.52 -3.62 -9.63
C ASN A 88 -5.81 -3.95 -8.15
N ASP A 89 -6.39 -5.13 -7.91
CA ASP A 89 -6.72 -5.61 -6.57
C ASP A 89 -5.85 -6.83 -6.20
N PRO A 90 -5.02 -6.76 -5.15
CA PRO A 90 -4.18 -7.88 -4.74
C PRO A 90 -4.97 -9.14 -4.36
N ARG A 91 -6.24 -9.01 -3.96
CA ARG A 91 -7.10 -10.16 -3.64
C ARG A 91 -7.31 -11.06 -4.85
N ALA A 92 -7.50 -10.49 -6.04
CA ALA A 92 -7.72 -11.27 -7.25
C ALA A 92 -6.50 -12.14 -7.60
N TYR A 93 -5.29 -11.59 -7.44
CA TYR A 93 -4.03 -12.33 -7.62
C TYR A 93 -3.89 -13.46 -6.60
N TYR A 94 -4.17 -13.21 -5.31
CA TYR A 94 -4.11 -14.26 -4.31
C TYR A 94 -5.10 -15.38 -4.57
N PHE A 95 -6.35 -15.08 -4.94
CA PHE A 95 -7.32 -16.12 -5.25
C PHE A 95 -7.01 -16.86 -6.56
N ARG A 96 -6.46 -16.19 -7.59
CA ARG A 96 -5.95 -16.88 -8.78
C ARG A 96 -4.82 -17.83 -8.43
N GLY A 97 -3.86 -17.41 -7.62
CA GLY A 97 -2.79 -18.27 -7.15
C GLY A 97 -3.30 -19.45 -6.30
N LEU A 98 -4.29 -19.23 -5.44
CA LEU A 98 -4.93 -20.30 -4.67
C LEU A 98 -5.61 -21.34 -5.59
N THR A 99 -6.34 -20.90 -6.62
CA THR A 99 -6.92 -21.81 -7.62
C THR A 99 -5.85 -22.58 -8.39
N ALA A 100 -4.70 -21.96 -8.67
CA ALA A 100 -3.57 -22.60 -9.34
C ALA A 100 -2.95 -23.71 -8.46
N ILE A 101 -2.74 -23.47 -7.16
CA ILE A 101 -2.25 -24.50 -6.23
C ILE A 101 -3.20 -25.68 -6.12
N GLU A 102 -4.49 -25.42 -5.94
CA GLU A 102 -5.48 -26.49 -5.82
C GLU A 102 -5.61 -27.32 -7.10
N SER A 103 -5.25 -26.74 -8.25
CA SER A 103 -5.18 -27.45 -9.54
C SER A 103 -3.78 -27.98 -9.88
N GLY A 104 -2.83 -27.97 -8.94
CA GLY A 104 -1.49 -28.56 -9.07
C GLY A 104 -0.45 -27.70 -9.78
N ARG A 105 -0.74 -26.41 -10.04
CA ARG A 105 0.13 -25.46 -10.73
C ARG A 105 0.83 -24.51 -9.74
N SER A 106 1.64 -25.07 -8.85
CA SER A 106 2.27 -24.29 -7.76
C SER A 106 3.20 -23.17 -8.23
N TYR A 107 3.87 -23.34 -9.38
CA TYR A 107 4.76 -22.31 -9.92
C TYR A 107 4.01 -21.04 -10.31
N GLU A 108 2.88 -21.18 -11.02
CA GLU A 108 2.00 -20.06 -11.38
C GLU A 108 1.47 -19.35 -10.13
N ALA A 109 1.15 -20.13 -9.09
CA ALA A 109 0.67 -19.56 -7.84
C ALA A 109 1.70 -18.69 -7.13
N GLU A 110 2.98 -19.10 -7.12
CA GLU A 110 4.04 -18.30 -6.52
C GLU A 110 4.27 -16.98 -7.28
N GLU A 111 4.09 -16.98 -8.61
CA GLU A 111 4.11 -15.76 -9.41
C GLU A 111 2.95 -14.84 -9.05
N ASP A 112 1.75 -15.38 -8.94
CA ASP A 112 0.55 -14.64 -8.55
C ASP A 112 0.65 -14.07 -7.13
N PHE A 113 1.19 -14.82 -6.18
CA PHE A 113 1.38 -14.34 -4.81
C PHE A 113 2.39 -13.21 -4.74
N ARG A 114 3.48 -13.28 -5.53
CA ARG A 114 4.46 -12.19 -5.63
C ARG A 114 3.84 -10.95 -6.27
N ALA A 115 3.06 -11.11 -7.35
CA ALA A 115 2.37 -10.00 -8.00
C ALA A 115 1.36 -9.32 -7.05
N GLY A 116 0.53 -10.12 -6.36
CA GLY A 116 -0.40 -9.63 -5.34
C GLY A 116 0.32 -8.89 -4.21
N ALA A 117 1.43 -9.42 -3.71
CA ALA A 117 2.21 -8.79 -2.64
C ALA A 117 2.83 -7.45 -3.07
N ALA A 118 3.32 -7.37 -4.30
CA ALA A 118 3.86 -6.11 -4.84
C ALA A 118 2.77 -5.04 -4.97
N ILE A 119 1.55 -5.42 -5.35
CA ILE A 119 0.41 -4.48 -5.40
C ILE A 119 -0.03 -4.08 -3.99
N GLU A 120 -0.15 -5.03 -3.07
CA GLU A 120 -0.53 -4.77 -1.67
C GLU A 120 0.46 -3.81 -0.99
N ALA A 121 1.76 -4.03 -1.17
CA ALA A 121 2.81 -3.19 -0.57
C ALA A 121 2.78 -1.74 -1.08
N ARG A 122 2.36 -1.52 -2.33
CA ARG A 122 2.21 -0.18 -2.92
C ARG A 122 0.91 0.51 -2.51
N ASN A 123 -0.19 -0.23 -2.41
CA ASN A 123 -1.53 0.33 -2.19
C ASN A 123 -1.97 0.37 -0.72
N GLY A 124 -1.27 -0.31 0.18
CA GLY A 124 -1.59 -0.34 1.62
C GLY A 124 -2.88 -1.10 1.98
N THR A 125 -3.35 -2.00 1.12
CA THR A 125 -4.67 -2.65 1.22
C THR A 125 -4.71 -3.88 2.15
N GLY A 126 -3.71 -4.06 3.01
CA GLY A 126 -3.48 -5.30 3.76
C GLY A 126 -4.60 -5.73 4.70
N ALA A 127 -5.40 -4.81 5.25
CA ALA A 127 -6.56 -5.16 6.08
C ALA A 127 -7.68 -5.83 5.27
N SER A 128 -7.94 -5.34 4.06
CA SER A 128 -8.96 -5.91 3.17
C SER A 128 -8.57 -7.30 2.67
N VAL A 129 -7.28 -7.47 2.35
CA VAL A 129 -6.67 -8.76 1.98
C VAL A 129 -6.74 -9.73 3.13
N GLY A 130 -6.35 -9.31 4.34
CA GLY A 130 -6.41 -10.14 5.55
C GLY A 130 -7.80 -10.68 5.82
N ARG A 131 -8.85 -9.84 5.67
CA ARG A 131 -10.24 -10.28 5.79
C ARG A 131 -10.61 -11.30 4.73
N ALA A 132 -10.29 -11.06 3.46
CA ALA A 132 -10.60 -11.98 2.37
C ALA A 132 -9.94 -13.35 2.55
N LEU A 133 -8.73 -13.40 3.10
CA LEU A 133 -7.96 -14.61 3.31
C LEU A 133 -8.21 -15.31 4.66
N THR A 134 -9.22 -14.90 5.43
CA THR A 134 -9.48 -15.47 6.77
C THR A 134 -9.74 -16.98 6.73
N ARG A 135 -10.35 -17.47 5.64
CA ARG A 135 -10.64 -18.90 5.44
C ARG A 135 -9.46 -19.69 4.88
N VAL A 136 -8.40 -19.00 4.42
CA VAL A 136 -7.22 -19.62 3.82
C VAL A 136 -6.23 -19.93 4.94
N GLN A 137 -5.96 -21.23 5.13
CA GLN A 137 -5.14 -21.73 6.23
C GLN A 137 -4.07 -22.71 5.73
N GLY A 138 -3.13 -23.06 6.59
CA GLY A 138 -2.09 -24.06 6.31
C GLY A 138 -1.01 -23.58 5.33
N THR A 139 -0.51 -24.48 4.48
CA THR A 139 0.64 -24.23 3.59
C THR A 139 0.41 -23.08 2.63
N SER A 140 -0.79 -22.98 2.03
CA SER A 140 -1.14 -21.87 1.15
C SER A 140 -1.06 -20.53 1.86
N ARG A 141 -1.48 -20.47 3.13
CA ARG A 141 -1.35 -19.25 3.94
C ARG A 141 0.11 -18.89 4.19
N MET A 142 0.97 -19.85 4.52
CA MET A 142 2.40 -19.60 4.72
C MET A 142 3.07 -19.06 3.47
N MET A 143 2.73 -19.59 2.29
CA MET A 143 3.27 -19.10 1.01
C MET A 143 2.85 -17.66 0.74
N ILE A 144 1.59 -17.31 1.00
CA ILE A 144 1.10 -15.93 0.87
C ILE A 144 1.83 -15.00 1.86
N GLU A 145 1.96 -15.37 3.14
CA GLU A 145 2.63 -14.52 4.14
C GLU A 145 4.12 -14.31 3.84
N LYS A 146 4.78 -15.34 3.28
CA LYS A 146 6.15 -15.20 2.76
C LYS A 146 6.19 -14.15 1.65
N ALA A 147 5.35 -14.29 0.63
CA ALA A 147 5.28 -13.32 -0.47
C ALA A 147 4.96 -11.90 0.02
N ARG A 148 4.04 -11.74 0.98
CA ARG A 148 3.70 -10.44 1.61
C ARG A 148 4.87 -9.82 2.33
N THR A 149 5.69 -10.63 2.99
CA THR A 149 6.90 -10.15 3.68
C THR A 149 7.95 -9.71 2.66
N GLU A 150 8.17 -10.49 1.61
CA GLU A 150 9.07 -10.12 0.50
C GLU A 150 8.61 -8.86 -0.25
N GLY A 151 7.30 -8.72 -0.47
CA GLY A 151 6.70 -7.53 -1.09
C GLY A 151 6.90 -6.27 -0.26
N ARG A 152 6.74 -6.34 1.07
CA ARG A 152 7.01 -5.20 1.96
C ARG A 152 8.49 -4.82 1.98
N LEU A 153 9.38 -5.81 2.04
CA LEU A 153 10.83 -5.58 2.02
C LEU A 153 11.29 -4.95 0.70
N SER A 154 10.80 -5.45 -0.43
CA SER A 154 11.12 -4.89 -1.76
C SER A 154 10.58 -3.47 -1.91
N ALA A 155 9.34 -3.20 -1.53
CA ALA A 155 8.78 -1.85 -1.54
C ALA A 155 9.59 -0.89 -0.64
N GLN A 156 10.04 -1.33 0.53
CA GLN A 156 10.90 -0.53 1.40
C GLN A 156 12.25 -0.23 0.76
N ALA A 157 12.87 -1.21 0.11
CA ALA A 157 14.13 -1.02 -0.60
C ALA A 157 13.98 -0.05 -1.79
N GLU A 158 12.90 -0.15 -2.55
CA GLU A 158 12.56 0.78 -3.64
C GLU A 158 12.37 2.21 -3.11
N MET A 159 11.61 2.37 -2.02
CA MET A 159 11.41 3.67 -1.38
C MET A 159 12.73 4.27 -0.87
N ALA A 160 13.63 3.46 -0.31
CA ALA A 160 14.95 3.90 0.13
C ALA A 160 15.83 4.35 -1.05
N ALA A 161 15.89 3.56 -2.13
CA ALA A 161 16.64 3.90 -3.34
C ALA A 161 16.10 5.19 -3.99
N ASP A 162 14.78 5.36 -4.02
CA ASP A 162 14.15 6.60 -4.48
C ASP A 162 14.53 7.80 -3.63
N ALA A 163 14.53 7.64 -2.29
CA ALA A 163 14.95 8.70 -1.39
C ALA A 163 16.41 9.09 -1.64
N GLU A 164 17.32 8.13 -1.78
CA GLU A 164 18.73 8.39 -2.12
C GLU A 164 18.90 9.13 -3.44
N ARG A 165 18.14 8.76 -4.48
CA ARG A 165 18.15 9.47 -5.77
C ARG A 165 17.69 10.91 -5.64
N ARG A 166 16.65 11.17 -4.84
CA ARG A 166 16.17 12.54 -4.57
C ARG A 166 17.21 13.37 -3.80
N TYR A 167 17.79 12.82 -2.74
CA TYR A 167 18.77 13.52 -1.91
C TYR A 167 20.11 13.77 -2.61
N SER A 168 20.61 12.80 -3.38
CA SER A 168 21.86 12.97 -4.13
C SER A 168 21.75 14.06 -5.20
N GLY A 169 20.62 14.16 -5.89
CA GLY A 169 20.35 15.25 -6.83
C GLY A 169 20.33 16.63 -6.17
N GLN A 170 19.64 16.76 -5.03
CA GLN A 170 19.60 18.00 -4.26
C GLN A 170 20.99 18.42 -3.78
N ARG A 171 21.76 17.48 -3.20
CA ARG A 171 23.11 17.74 -2.70
C ARG A 171 24.08 18.19 -3.80
N ALA A 172 23.95 17.63 -5.01
CA ALA A 172 24.75 18.05 -6.16
C ALA A 172 24.42 19.48 -6.60
N VAL A 173 23.13 19.82 -6.64
CA VAL A 173 22.66 21.19 -6.96
C VAL A 173 23.08 22.19 -5.89
N GLU A 174 22.97 21.84 -4.61
CA GLU A 174 23.43 22.69 -3.50
C GLU A 174 24.94 22.93 -3.58
N ALA A 175 25.74 21.89 -3.84
CA ALA A 175 27.18 22.03 -4.01
C ALA A 175 27.52 22.93 -5.20
N GLU A 176 26.79 22.83 -6.32
CA GLU A 176 26.93 23.71 -7.48
C GLU A 176 26.59 25.16 -7.12
N VAL A 177 25.48 25.41 -6.41
CA VAL A 177 25.08 26.76 -6.00
C VAL A 177 26.09 27.40 -5.05
N LEU A 178 26.70 26.61 -4.15
CA LEU A 178 27.68 27.11 -3.19
C LEU A 178 29.08 27.37 -3.81
N GLN A 179 29.45 26.62 -4.86
CA GLN A 179 30.73 26.78 -5.56
C GLN A 179 30.66 27.75 -6.75
N ALA A 180 29.48 27.94 -7.33
CA ALA A 180 29.30 28.85 -8.43
C ALA A 180 29.54 30.30 -7.96
N PRO A 181 30.37 31.10 -8.66
CA PRO A 181 30.39 32.53 -8.43
C PRO A 181 28.98 33.10 -8.64
N PRO A 182 28.60 34.22 -7.99
CA PRO A 182 27.28 34.81 -8.13
C PRO A 182 27.09 35.35 -9.57
N THR A 183 26.78 34.47 -10.50
CA THR A 183 26.36 34.83 -11.85
C THR A 183 24.89 35.22 -11.79
N PRO A 184 24.52 36.44 -12.21
CA PRO A 184 23.13 36.84 -12.29
C PRO A 184 22.41 35.88 -13.25
N ARG A 185 21.51 35.05 -12.72
CA ARG A 185 20.69 34.18 -13.55
C ARG A 185 19.80 35.06 -14.43
N PRO A 186 19.77 34.88 -15.75
CA PRO A 186 18.82 35.59 -16.60
C PRO A 186 17.41 35.23 -16.12
N ARG A 187 16.60 36.26 -15.82
CA ARG A 187 15.20 36.06 -15.46
C ARG A 187 14.51 35.29 -16.61
N PRO A 188 13.79 34.19 -16.33
CA PRO A 188 13.00 33.54 -17.36
C PRO A 188 12.01 34.57 -17.91
N VAL A 189 12.15 34.89 -19.20
CA VAL A 189 11.23 35.79 -19.90
C VAL A 189 9.93 35.02 -20.07
N MET A 190 9.00 35.21 -19.12
CA MET A 190 7.65 34.70 -19.28
C MET A 190 6.97 35.44 -20.45
N PRO A 191 6.51 34.75 -21.50
CA PRO A 191 5.76 35.40 -22.58
C PRO A 191 4.52 36.07 -22.01
N GLY A 192 4.41 37.40 -22.14
CA GLY A 192 3.21 38.16 -21.74
C GLY A 192 3.25 38.81 -20.35
N VAL A 193 4.31 38.65 -19.56
CA VAL A 193 4.47 39.41 -18.30
C VAL A 193 5.30 40.66 -18.59
N GLN A 194 4.63 41.80 -18.78
CA GLN A 194 5.34 43.08 -18.75
C GLN A 194 6.02 43.22 -17.38
N PRO A 195 7.31 43.59 -17.31
CA PRO A 195 7.94 43.85 -16.04
C PRO A 195 7.15 44.95 -15.32
N LEU A 196 6.62 44.63 -14.14
CA LEU A 196 6.02 45.62 -13.25
C LEU A 196 7.02 46.78 -13.08
N PRO A 197 6.55 48.04 -13.05
CA PRO A 197 7.43 49.18 -12.82
C PRO A 197 8.24 48.92 -11.55
N VAL A 198 9.57 48.98 -11.69
CA VAL A 198 10.47 48.91 -10.53
C VAL A 198 10.05 50.02 -9.55
N PRO A 199 9.76 49.69 -8.27
CA PRO A 199 9.53 50.73 -7.28
C PRO A 199 10.78 51.61 -7.25
N VAL A 200 10.59 52.90 -7.48
CA VAL A 200 11.64 53.91 -7.38
C VAL A 200 12.30 53.75 -6.00
N ALA A 201 13.63 53.79 -5.94
CA ALA A 201 14.36 53.77 -4.67
C ALA A 201 13.81 54.88 -3.76
N GLY A 202 13.14 54.50 -2.67
CA GLY A 202 12.41 55.41 -1.77
C GLY A 202 10.89 55.29 -1.77
N ALA A 203 10.29 54.43 -2.59
CA ALA A 203 8.88 54.06 -2.45
C ALA A 203 8.70 53.20 -1.18
N PRO A 204 7.70 53.48 -0.32
CA PRO A 204 7.43 52.65 0.84
C PRO A 204 7.12 51.23 0.38
N SER A 205 7.84 50.26 0.96
CA SER A 205 7.52 48.85 0.79
C SER A 205 6.07 48.63 1.22
N PRO A 206 5.32 47.73 0.56
CA PRO A 206 4.02 47.29 1.09
C PRO A 206 4.16 46.60 2.46
N PHE A 207 5.39 46.34 2.92
CA PHE A 207 5.72 45.88 4.27
C PHE A 207 6.13 47.03 5.23
N ASP A 208 6.18 48.28 4.78
CA ASP A 208 6.57 49.45 5.60
C ASP A 208 5.37 50.13 6.28
N ASN A 209 4.14 49.81 5.91
CA ASN A 209 2.93 50.27 6.61
C ASN A 209 2.43 49.22 7.62
N ASP A 210 3.09 49.21 8.78
CA ASP A 210 2.51 49.09 10.14
C ASP A 210 3.59 48.67 11.16
N SER A 211 4.64 49.49 11.27
CA SER A 211 5.53 49.49 12.44
C SER A 211 5.63 50.87 13.08
N ALA A 212 4.57 51.67 12.95
CA ALA A 212 4.35 52.79 13.86
C ALA A 212 3.64 52.26 15.11
N ALA A 213 4.44 52.09 16.17
CA ALA A 213 4.08 51.83 17.57
C ALA A 213 3.86 50.37 18.01
N GLY A 214 4.94 49.60 18.03
CA GLY A 214 5.04 48.45 18.94
C GLY A 214 6.37 47.73 18.78
N GLN A 215 7.24 47.82 19.80
CA GLN A 215 8.31 46.82 19.92
C GLN A 215 7.69 45.41 19.85
N PRO A 216 8.39 44.38 19.35
CA PRO A 216 7.93 43.00 19.44
C PRO A 216 7.68 42.67 20.90
N LYS A 217 6.42 42.78 21.31
CA LYS A 217 6.00 42.36 22.64
C LYS A 217 5.86 40.86 22.57
N VAL A 218 6.69 40.18 23.34
CA VAL A 218 6.45 38.80 23.76
C VAL A 218 5.04 38.79 24.37
N GLN A 219 4.08 38.17 23.67
CA GLN A 219 2.67 38.19 24.07
C GLN A 219 2.45 37.40 25.38
N SER A 220 3.33 36.43 25.67
CA SER A 220 3.46 35.75 26.95
C SER A 220 4.85 35.13 27.08
N ALA A 221 5.40 35.05 28.30
CA ALA A 221 6.70 34.41 28.54
C ALA A 221 6.66 32.89 28.30
N ASP A 222 5.46 32.30 28.37
CA ASP A 222 5.17 30.92 28.00
C ASP A 222 3.92 30.89 27.09
N ALA A 223 4.09 30.39 25.87
CA ALA A 223 3.01 30.32 24.88
C ALA A 223 2.07 29.12 25.10
N LEU A 224 2.36 28.26 26.07
CA LEU A 224 1.61 27.03 26.37
C LEU A 224 0.85 27.06 27.70
N GLU A 225 0.90 28.16 28.46
CA GLU A 225 0.36 28.25 29.82
C GLU A 225 -1.15 27.93 29.88
N ASP A 226 -1.93 28.38 28.88
CA ASP A 226 -3.37 28.09 28.78
C ASP A 226 -3.70 26.73 28.14
N ALA A 227 -2.72 26.04 27.55
CA ALA A 227 -2.92 24.73 26.90
C ALA A 227 -2.83 23.56 27.89
N MET A 228 -2.46 23.82 29.16
CA MET A 228 -2.38 22.84 30.23
C MET A 228 -3.57 22.86 31.19
N VAL A 229 -4.60 23.67 30.92
CA VAL A 229 -5.89 23.55 31.62
C VAL A 229 -6.56 22.27 31.17
N ASP A 230 -6.63 21.29 32.07
CA ASP A 230 -7.38 20.05 31.86
C ASP A 230 -8.85 20.39 31.58
N PRO A 231 -9.36 20.17 30.36
CA PRO A 231 -10.73 20.53 29.99
C PRO A 231 -11.79 19.68 30.72
N PHE A 232 -11.38 18.71 31.55
CA PHE A 232 -12.25 17.86 32.35
C PHE A 232 -12.23 18.18 33.86
N ALA A 233 -11.51 19.23 34.28
CA ALA A 233 -11.39 19.60 35.69
C ALA A 233 -12.32 20.77 36.08
N ASP A 234 -13.65 20.55 36.07
CA ASP A 234 -14.51 20.97 37.20
C ASP A 234 -15.88 20.26 37.18
N ASP A 235 -16.34 19.96 38.39
CA ASP A 235 -17.40 19.04 38.75
C ASP A 235 -18.82 19.56 38.44
N GLY A 236 -19.53 18.82 37.58
CA GLY A 236 -20.98 18.81 37.52
C GLY A 236 -21.52 17.48 38.03
N ALA A 237 -21.56 17.29 39.34
CA ALA A 237 -22.26 16.15 39.94
C ALA A 237 -23.72 16.11 39.43
N PRO A 238 -24.18 15.00 38.81
CA PRO A 238 -25.56 14.93 38.36
C PRO A 238 -26.49 14.80 39.58
N ALA A 239 -27.37 15.79 39.74
CA ALA A 239 -28.52 15.69 40.64
C ALA A 239 -29.37 14.45 40.29
N PRO A 240 -29.99 13.79 41.29
CA PRO A 240 -30.72 12.54 41.09
C PRO A 240 -32.00 12.82 40.31
N GLY A 241 -31.93 12.62 38.99
CA GLY A 241 -33.08 12.63 38.10
C GLY A 241 -33.84 11.31 38.20
N THR A 242 -35.08 11.39 38.63
CA THR A 242 -36.12 10.34 38.65
C THR A 242 -36.07 9.42 37.43
N ALA A 243 -35.71 8.16 37.65
CA ALA A 243 -35.85 7.09 36.66
C ALA A 243 -37.33 6.68 36.52
N PRO A 244 -37.88 6.57 35.29
CA PRO A 244 -39.08 5.79 35.06
C PRO A 244 -38.74 4.30 35.15
N ALA A 245 -39.54 3.57 35.90
CA ALA A 245 -39.44 2.12 36.03
C ALA A 245 -39.69 1.40 34.70
N GLY A 246 -38.91 0.36 34.41
CA GLY A 246 -39.18 -0.56 33.30
C GLY A 246 -38.01 -1.49 32.95
N ASP A 247 -37.95 -2.64 33.62
CA ASP A 247 -37.33 -3.93 33.27
C ASP A 247 -36.03 -3.99 32.44
N ALA A 248 -34.93 -4.37 33.10
CA ALA A 248 -33.86 -5.16 32.49
C ALA A 248 -33.20 -6.09 33.53
N PRO A 249 -32.81 -7.32 33.16
CA PRO A 249 -32.48 -8.41 34.07
C PRO A 249 -31.09 -8.25 34.71
N ALA A 250 -30.96 -8.74 35.94
CA ALA A 250 -29.71 -8.78 36.70
C ALA A 250 -28.66 -9.65 36.00
N MET A 251 -27.54 -9.04 35.60
CA MET A 251 -26.30 -9.74 35.27
C MET A 251 -25.31 -9.44 36.39
N ASP A 252 -24.99 -10.48 37.14
CA ASP A 252 -23.99 -10.54 38.19
C ASP A 252 -22.62 -10.10 37.63
N ALA A 253 -22.05 -9.05 38.20
CA ALA A 253 -20.70 -8.60 37.91
C ALA A 253 -19.70 -9.47 38.68
N ALA A 254 -19.37 -10.64 38.14
CA ALA A 254 -18.18 -11.39 38.54
C ALA A 254 -17.02 -11.02 37.60
N ASP A 255 -16.07 -10.25 38.12
CA ASP A 255 -14.78 -9.95 37.48
C ASP A 255 -13.99 -11.27 37.28
N PRO A 256 -13.72 -11.70 36.03
CA PRO A 256 -13.04 -12.96 35.76
C PRO A 256 -11.53 -12.95 36.06
N PHE A 257 -10.97 -11.84 36.57
CA PHE A 257 -9.56 -11.73 36.94
C PHE A 257 -9.31 -11.55 38.45
N ALA A 258 -10.35 -11.65 39.29
CA ALA A 258 -10.17 -11.64 40.74
C ALA A 258 -9.55 -12.96 41.23
N ALA A 259 -8.50 -12.86 42.06
CA ALA A 259 -7.77 -14.00 42.61
C ALA A 259 -8.68 -14.90 43.49
N PRO A 260 -8.58 -16.23 43.40
CA PRO A 260 -9.46 -17.13 44.15
C PRO A 260 -9.15 -17.14 45.65
N PRO A 261 -10.16 -17.11 46.53
CA PRO A 261 -9.97 -17.27 47.96
C PRO A 261 -9.52 -18.70 48.29
N ALA A 262 -8.51 -18.79 49.15
CA ALA A 262 -8.01 -20.05 49.69
C ALA A 262 -9.07 -20.70 50.60
N GLY A 263 -9.51 -21.92 50.25
CA GLY A 263 -10.22 -22.81 51.17
C GLY A 263 -11.48 -23.43 50.59
N GLY A 264 -11.35 -24.61 49.97
CA GLY A 264 -12.46 -25.48 49.60
C GLY A 264 -11.93 -26.82 49.08
N ALA A 265 -12.40 -27.92 49.65
CA ALA A 265 -11.92 -29.29 49.46
C ALA A 265 -11.97 -29.77 47.99
N PRO A 266 -11.15 -30.78 47.60
CA PRO A 266 -11.03 -31.19 46.19
C PRO A 266 -12.33 -31.82 45.68
N ALA A 267 -12.97 -31.14 44.74
CA ALA A 267 -14.00 -31.74 43.90
C ALA A 267 -13.33 -32.79 42.98
N ALA A 268 -14.01 -33.93 42.82
CA ALA A 268 -13.56 -35.07 42.05
C ALA A 268 -13.15 -34.68 40.61
N ASP A 269 -12.00 -35.21 40.19
CA ASP A 269 -11.42 -35.04 38.86
C ASP A 269 -12.30 -35.70 37.77
N PRO A 270 -12.86 -34.91 36.82
CA PRO A 270 -13.66 -35.46 35.72
C PRO A 270 -12.83 -36.01 34.55
N PHE A 271 -11.49 -36.06 34.65
CA PHE A 271 -10.59 -36.63 33.63
C PHE A 271 -9.82 -37.88 34.10
N GLY A 272 -10.23 -38.48 35.21
CA GLY A 272 -9.69 -39.75 35.72
C GLY A 272 -10.16 -40.98 34.94
N ALA A 273 -9.85 -41.07 33.65
CA ALA A 273 -9.85 -42.33 32.91
C ALA A 273 -8.74 -42.28 31.85
N ASP A 274 -7.60 -42.87 32.21
CA ASP A 274 -6.45 -43.11 31.36
C ASP A 274 -6.87 -43.93 30.11
N PRO A 275 -6.77 -43.40 28.87
CA PRO A 275 -7.13 -44.15 27.68
C PRO A 275 -5.99 -45.06 27.19
N PHE A 276 -4.84 -45.12 27.87
CA PHE A 276 -3.72 -45.97 27.50
C PHE A 276 -3.05 -46.61 28.74
N GLY A 277 -3.79 -47.47 29.44
CA GLY A 277 -3.28 -48.27 30.55
C GLY A 277 -2.98 -49.72 30.18
N SER A 278 -1.77 -50.16 30.53
CA SER A 278 -1.10 -51.49 30.47
C SER A 278 -0.55 -51.99 29.13
#